data_AF-A0A1B7VVP7-F1
#
_entry.id   AF-A0A1B7VVP7-F1
#
_cell.length_a   1.000
_cell.length_b   1.000
_cell.length_c   1.000
_cell.angle_alpha   90.00
_cell.angle_beta   90.00
_cell.angle_gamma   90.00
#
_symmetry.space_group_name_H-M   'P 1'
#
loop_
_entity.id
_entity.type
_entity.pdbx_description
1 polymer ?
#
loop_
_entity_poly.entity_id
_entity_poly.type
_entity_poly.pdbx_seq_one_letter_code
_entity_poly.pdbx_strand_id
1 'polypeptide(L)'
;SYEKLAEIIRHRFTHAKATLRELFSRIVFNVLCGNTDDHARNHAAFWDGRQLTLTPAYDICPQSRSGQQASQAMLIQGADRASQVASCIAAAPVFLLGREDAIAIVNQQVTVIEREWEATCDEAGLSEVDRQLFW
;
A
#
# COMPACT_ATOMS: atom_id res chain seq x y z
N SER A 1 -6.82 8.93 -8.30
CA SER A 1 -7.08 8.53 -6.91
C SER A 1 -7.19 7.01 -6.86
N TYR A 2 -7.07 6.41 -5.67
CA TYR A 2 -7.30 4.98 -5.52
C TYR A 2 -8.74 4.58 -5.79
N GLU A 3 -9.71 5.47 -5.53
CA GLU A 3 -11.12 5.24 -5.89
C GLU A 3 -11.30 4.99 -7.38
N LYS A 4 -10.62 5.77 -8.23
CA LYS A 4 -10.68 5.60 -9.69
C LYS A 4 -10.05 4.28 -10.11
N LEU A 5 -8.92 3.91 -9.52
CA LEU A 5 -8.27 2.63 -9.80
C LEU A 5 -9.14 1.45 -9.33
N ALA A 6 -9.77 1.56 -8.16
CA ALA A 6 -10.70 0.58 -7.64
C ALA A 6 -11.92 0.39 -8.57
N GLU A 7 -12.47 1.48 -9.12
CA GLU A 7 -13.52 1.42 -10.14
C GLU A 7 -13.07 0.65 -11.38
N ILE A 8 -11.88 0.94 -11.91
CA ILE A 8 -11.32 0.22 -13.07
C ILE A 8 -11.15 -1.27 -12.75
N ILE A 9 -10.65 -1.60 -11.56
CA ILE A 9 -10.48 -2.98 -11.09
C ILE A 9 -11.81 -3.73 -11.11
N ARG A 10 -12.90 -3.13 -10.61
CA ARG A 10 -14.23 -3.77 -10.60
C ARG A 10 -14.74 -4.12 -11.99
N HIS A 11 -14.41 -3.33 -13.00
CA HIS A 11 -14.98 -3.50 -14.35
C HIS A 11 -14.10 -4.27 -15.33
N ARG A 12 -12.77 -4.26 -15.13
CA ARG A 12 -11.82 -4.70 -16.16
C ARG A 12 -10.92 -5.85 -15.73
N PHE A 13 -10.86 -6.19 -14.44
CA PHE A 13 -9.92 -7.18 -13.93
C PHE A 13 -10.57 -8.55 -13.72
N THR A 14 -9.77 -9.60 -13.92
CA THR A 14 -10.15 -11.02 -13.76
C THR A 14 -10.71 -11.36 -12.38
N HIS A 15 -9.99 -10.95 -11.31
CA HIS A 15 -10.30 -11.30 -9.91
C HIS A 15 -10.55 -10.06 -9.05
N ALA A 16 -11.50 -9.21 -9.45
CA ALA A 16 -11.72 -7.88 -8.88
C ALA A 16 -11.67 -7.80 -7.33
N LYS A 17 -12.37 -8.68 -6.60
CA LYS A 17 -12.37 -8.63 -5.12
C LYS A 17 -10.98 -8.90 -4.52
N ALA A 18 -10.28 -9.92 -5.03
CA ALA A 18 -8.93 -10.23 -4.58
C ALA A 18 -7.95 -9.10 -4.96
N THR A 19 -8.08 -8.55 -6.16
CA THR A 19 -7.27 -7.41 -6.62
C THR A 19 -7.51 -6.15 -5.79
N LEU A 20 -8.75 -5.87 -5.36
CA LEU A 20 -9.05 -4.74 -4.49
C LEU A 20 -8.46 -4.93 -3.09
N ARG A 21 -8.50 -6.16 -2.55
CA ARG A 21 -7.84 -6.49 -1.27
C ARG A 21 -6.33 -6.31 -1.37
N GLU A 22 -5.73 -6.73 -2.47
CA GLU A 22 -4.31 -6.53 -2.75
C GLU A 22 -3.97 -5.03 -2.89
N LEU A 23 -4.76 -4.27 -3.64
CA LEU A 23 -4.56 -2.82 -3.76
C LEU A 23 -4.64 -2.12 -2.40
N PHE A 24 -5.64 -2.46 -1.57
CA PHE A 24 -5.72 -1.95 -0.20
C PHE A 24 -4.47 -2.29 0.61
N SER A 25 -3.99 -3.52 0.49
CA SER A 25 -2.78 -3.99 1.18
C SER A 25 -1.55 -3.18 0.75
N ARG A 26 -1.42 -2.82 -0.53
CA ARG A 26 -0.32 -1.95 -1.01
C ARG A 26 -0.39 -0.54 -0.43
N ILE A 27 -1.58 0.05 -0.34
CA ILE A 27 -1.77 1.38 0.25
C ILE A 27 -1.33 1.38 1.71
N VAL A 28 -1.78 0.38 2.47
CA VAL A 28 -1.39 0.22 3.88
C VAL A 28 0.14 0.06 3.99
N PHE A 29 0.74 -0.79 3.16
CA PHE A 29 2.18 -0.99 3.18
C PHE A 29 2.94 0.31 2.89
N ASN A 30 2.52 1.08 1.88
CA ASN A 30 3.10 2.38 1.56
C ASN A 30 3.02 3.37 2.73
N VAL A 31 1.90 3.38 3.47
CA VAL A 31 1.76 4.18 4.68
C VAL A 31 2.71 3.70 5.79
N LEU A 32 2.82 2.38 6.00
CA LEU A 32 3.64 1.79 7.07
C LEU A 32 5.14 1.99 6.81
N CYS A 33 5.61 1.77 5.58
CA CYS A 33 7.03 1.96 5.23
C CYS A 33 7.37 3.41 4.87
N GLY A 34 6.41 4.33 4.91
CA GLY A 34 6.66 5.74 4.59
C GLY A 34 6.95 6.01 3.10
N ASN A 35 6.51 5.12 2.20
CA ASN A 35 6.50 5.41 0.78
C ASN A 35 5.36 6.40 0.46
N THR A 36 5.70 7.66 0.19
CA THR A 36 4.74 8.69 -0.23
C THR A 36 4.68 8.92 -1.75
N ASP A 37 5.55 8.24 -2.51
CA ASP A 37 5.71 8.39 -3.96
C ASP A 37 4.80 7.44 -4.77
N ASP A 38 3.74 6.89 -4.17
CA ASP A 38 2.87 5.95 -4.88
C ASP A 38 1.91 6.68 -5.85
N HIS A 39 2.40 6.93 -7.05
CA HIS A 39 1.67 7.57 -8.15
C HIS A 39 0.93 6.56 -9.02
N ALA A 40 -0.01 7.04 -9.84
CA ALA A 40 -0.78 6.17 -10.73
C ALA A 40 0.08 5.37 -11.73
N ARG A 41 1.32 5.80 -12.01
CA ARG A 41 2.27 5.09 -12.89
C ARG A 41 2.96 3.90 -12.20
N ASN A 42 2.87 3.81 -10.88
CA ASN A 42 3.44 2.72 -10.08
C ASN A 42 2.43 1.55 -9.96
N HIS A 43 1.28 1.67 -10.62
CA HIS A 43 0.27 0.63 -10.75
C HIS A 43 0.17 0.20 -12.22
N ALA A 44 0.45 -1.08 -12.47
CA ALA A 44 0.31 -1.68 -13.79
C ALA A 44 -0.52 -2.96 -13.74
N ALA A 45 -0.98 -3.37 -14.92
CA ALA A 45 -1.68 -4.64 -15.11
C ALA A 45 -1.26 -5.30 -16.41
N PHE A 46 -1.13 -6.63 -16.37
CA PHE A 46 -1.03 -7.44 -17.56
C PHE A 46 -2.37 -7.46 -18.30
N TRP A 47 -2.32 -7.45 -19.62
CA TRP A 47 -3.47 -7.53 -20.49
C TRP A 47 -3.40 -8.82 -21.32
N ASP A 48 -4.41 -9.67 -21.21
CA ASP A 48 -4.49 -10.95 -21.92
C ASP A 48 -5.26 -10.87 -23.26
N GLY A 49 -5.68 -9.66 -23.67
CA GLY A 49 -6.56 -9.45 -24.82
C GLY A 49 -8.03 -9.25 -24.45
N ARG A 50 -8.42 -9.50 -23.19
CA ARG A 50 -9.81 -9.37 -22.71
C ARG A 50 -9.95 -8.80 -21.31
N GLN A 51 -9.08 -9.17 -20.37
CA GLN A 51 -9.12 -8.75 -18.97
C GLN A 51 -7.73 -8.36 -18.47
N LEU A 52 -7.74 -7.56 -17.40
CA LEU A 52 -6.54 -7.11 -16.71
C LEU A 52 -6.24 -8.00 -15.49
N THR A 53 -4.95 -8.20 -15.23
CA THR A 53 -4.45 -8.83 -14.00
C THR A 53 -3.37 -7.95 -13.40
N LEU A 54 -3.50 -7.59 -12.12
CA LEU A 54 -2.57 -6.68 -11.45
C LEU A 54 -1.16 -7.28 -11.45
N THR A 55 -0.16 -6.48 -11.80
CA THR A 55 1.25 -6.92 -11.70
C THR A 55 1.66 -7.03 -10.22
N PRO A 56 2.77 -7.72 -9.91
CA PRO A 56 3.46 -7.53 -8.63
C PRO A 56 3.69 -6.04 -8.34
N ALA A 57 3.82 -5.68 -7.06
CA ALA A 57 4.18 -4.32 -6.67
C ALA A 57 5.64 -4.04 -7.10
N TYR A 58 5.92 -2.81 -7.48
CA TYR A 58 7.24 -2.34 -7.90
C TYR A 58 7.40 -0.87 -7.54
N ASP A 59 8.63 -0.35 -7.65
CA ASP A 59 8.97 1.05 -7.37
C ASP A 59 8.51 1.51 -5.97
N ILE A 60 8.76 0.67 -4.98
CA ILE A 60 8.53 0.98 -3.57
C ILE A 60 9.78 1.66 -3.04
N CYS A 61 9.67 2.95 -2.75
CA CYS A 61 10.79 3.77 -2.28
C CYS A 61 10.41 4.45 -0.96
N PRO A 62 10.68 3.81 0.20
CA PRO A 62 10.53 4.44 1.51
C PRO A 62 11.28 5.78 1.58
N GLN A 63 10.64 6.82 2.11
CA GLN A 63 11.24 8.15 2.22
C GLN A 63 11.36 8.55 3.70
N SER A 64 12.52 9.10 4.08
CA SER A 64 12.71 9.67 5.41
C SER A 64 11.67 10.76 5.66
N ARG A 65 10.97 10.69 6.78
CA ARG A 65 9.97 11.70 7.13
C ARG A 65 10.65 12.92 7.75
N SER A 66 10.52 14.07 7.13
CA SER A 66 10.85 15.36 7.74
C SER A 66 9.58 16.05 8.23
N GLY A 67 9.42 16.24 9.54
CA GLY A 67 8.26 16.92 10.14
C GLY A 67 7.15 15.97 10.62
N GLN A 68 6.01 16.56 11.01
CA GLN A 68 4.93 15.85 11.72
C GLN A 68 3.83 15.27 10.81
N GLN A 69 3.83 15.61 9.52
CA GLN A 69 2.77 15.26 8.59
C GLN A 69 3.35 14.75 7.26
N ALA A 70 2.72 13.72 6.69
CA ALA A 70 3.05 13.16 5.39
C ALA A 70 1.76 12.96 4.57
N SER A 71 1.86 13.13 3.26
CA SER A 71 0.74 12.96 2.32
C SER A 71 1.12 11.97 1.23
N GLN A 72 0.18 11.11 0.86
CA GLN A 72 0.29 10.22 -0.28
C GLN A 72 0.18 10.99 -1.59
N ALA A 73 0.89 10.54 -2.62
CA ALA A 73 0.80 11.10 -3.98
C ALA A 73 -0.61 10.96 -4.58
N MET A 74 -1.27 9.82 -4.34
CA MET A 74 -2.66 9.58 -4.74
C MET A 74 -3.65 9.81 -3.58
N LEU A 75 -4.79 10.42 -3.90
CA LEU A 75 -5.93 10.52 -2.97
C LEU A 75 -6.42 9.13 -2.57
N ILE A 76 -6.47 8.88 -1.26
CA ILE A 76 -6.94 7.65 -0.59
C ILE A 76 -8.45 7.53 -0.75
N GLN A 77 -9.19 8.54 -0.32
CA GLN A 77 -10.65 8.61 -0.45
C GLN A 77 -11.12 10.07 -0.51
N GLY A 78 -11.92 10.44 -1.51
CA GLY A 78 -12.35 11.82 -1.69
C GLY A 78 -11.16 12.77 -1.78
N ALA A 79 -11.11 13.77 -0.88
CA ALA A 79 -9.99 14.72 -0.80
C ALA A 79 -8.87 14.27 0.17
N ASP A 80 -9.05 13.15 0.89
CA ASP A 80 -8.07 12.66 1.85
C ASP A 80 -6.90 11.97 1.15
N ARG A 81 -5.69 12.34 1.58
CA ARG A 81 -4.41 11.72 1.20
C ARG A 81 -3.45 11.67 2.38
N ALA A 82 -3.93 11.82 3.61
CA ALA A 82 -3.07 11.73 4.78
C ALA A 82 -2.41 10.35 4.82
N SER A 83 -1.09 10.31 4.98
CA SER A 83 -0.35 9.05 5.10
C SER A 83 -0.54 8.47 6.51
N GLN A 84 -1.76 8.00 6.78
CA GLN A 84 -2.22 7.53 8.08
C GLN A 84 -3.03 6.25 7.93
N VAL A 85 -2.79 5.30 8.83
CA VAL A 85 -3.55 4.04 8.90
C VAL A 85 -5.06 4.29 9.07
N ALA A 86 -5.43 5.33 9.83
CA ALA A 86 -6.83 5.72 10.01
C ALA A 86 -7.52 6.10 8.69
N SER A 87 -6.83 6.82 7.81
CA SER A 87 -7.30 7.16 6.46
C SER A 87 -7.50 5.91 5.60
N CYS A 88 -6.57 4.95 5.66
CA CYS A 88 -6.74 3.66 4.98
C CYS A 88 -7.98 2.92 5.48
N ILE A 89 -8.14 2.74 6.80
CA ILE A 89 -9.28 2.03 7.39
C ILE A 89 -10.61 2.70 7.02
N ALA A 90 -10.68 4.03 7.02
CA ALA A 90 -11.87 4.77 6.59
C ALA A 90 -12.24 4.48 5.12
N ALA A 91 -11.23 4.31 4.27
CA ALA A 91 -11.40 4.01 2.85
C ALA A 91 -11.70 2.53 2.53
N ALA A 92 -11.69 1.62 3.52
CA ALA A 92 -11.93 0.19 3.31
C ALA A 92 -13.17 -0.15 2.45
N PRO A 93 -14.33 0.53 2.57
CA PRO A 93 -15.50 0.25 1.73
C PRO A 93 -15.25 0.47 0.23
N VAL A 94 -14.33 1.37 -0.15
CA VAL A 94 -13.90 1.59 -1.55
C VAL A 94 -13.31 0.30 -2.13
N PHE A 95 -12.69 -0.54 -1.30
CA PHE A 95 -12.03 -1.78 -1.72
C PHE A 95 -12.90 -3.02 -1.47
N LEU A 96 -14.20 -2.82 -1.18
CA LEU A 96 -15.14 -3.89 -0.82
C LEU A 96 -14.72 -4.69 0.41
N LEU A 97 -14.04 -4.02 1.36
CA LEU A 97 -13.60 -4.60 2.62
C LEU A 97 -14.46 -4.09 3.77
N GLY A 98 -14.75 -4.98 4.72
CA GLY A 98 -15.27 -4.58 6.03
C GLY A 98 -14.19 -3.93 6.89
N ARG A 99 -14.60 -3.20 7.93
CA ARG A 99 -13.68 -2.57 8.87
C ARG A 99 -12.77 -3.59 9.57
N GLU A 100 -13.31 -4.73 9.98
CA GLU A 100 -12.55 -5.79 10.64
C GLU A 100 -11.50 -6.41 9.71
N ASP A 101 -11.85 -6.67 8.45
CA ASP A 101 -10.90 -7.16 7.44
C ASP A 101 -9.76 -6.16 7.20
N ALA A 102 -10.09 -4.87 7.14
CA ALA A 102 -9.10 -3.81 6.97
C ALA A 102 -8.13 -3.73 8.14
N ILE A 103 -8.65 -3.79 9.38
CA ILE A 103 -7.82 -3.83 10.60
C ILE A 103 -6.95 -5.10 10.62
N ALA A 104 -7.50 -6.25 10.23
CA ALA A 104 -6.74 -7.49 10.17
C ALA A 104 -5.58 -7.40 9.17
N ILE A 105 -5.77 -6.78 8.00
CA ILE A 105 -4.69 -6.54 7.02
C ILE A 105 -3.60 -5.65 7.63
N VAL A 106 -3.98 -4.54 8.28
CA VAL A 106 -3.04 -3.62 8.93
C VAL A 106 -2.21 -4.35 9.98
N ASN A 107 -2.86 -5.03 10.91
CA ASN A 107 -2.18 -5.74 11.99
C ASN A 107 -1.25 -6.83 11.44
N GLN A 108 -1.71 -7.60 10.44
CA GLN A 108 -0.88 -8.62 9.81
C GLN A 108 0.38 -8.02 9.20
N GLN A 109 0.29 -6.88 8.51
CA GLN A 109 1.46 -6.23 7.93
C GLN A 109 2.41 -5.69 9.00
N VAL A 110 1.89 -5.03 10.04
CA VAL A 110 2.72 -4.56 11.17
C VAL A 110 3.48 -5.72 11.80
N THR A 111 2.79 -6.82 12.14
CA THR A 111 3.43 -8.00 12.73
C THR A 111 4.49 -8.60 11.82
N VAL A 112 4.26 -8.65 10.50
CA VAL A 112 5.26 -9.16 9.55
C VAL A 112 6.45 -8.23 9.45
N ILE A 113 6.23 -6.91 9.35
CA ILE A 113 7.30 -5.92 9.30
C ILE A 113 8.16 -6.00 10.55
N GLU A 114 7.55 -6.02 11.74
CA GLU A 114 8.26 -6.14 13.02
C GLU A 114 9.06 -7.44 13.13
N ARG A 115 8.48 -8.56 12.70
CA ARG A 115 9.14 -9.86 12.79
C ARG A 115 10.30 -10.01 11.80
N GLU A 116 10.14 -9.52 10.58
CA GLU A 116 11.10 -9.73 9.49
C GLU A 116 12.15 -8.62 9.39
N TRP A 117 12.03 -7.53 10.17
CA TRP A 117 12.90 -6.36 10.07
C TRP A 117 14.38 -6.72 10.17
N GLU A 118 14.78 -7.40 11.25
CA GLU A 118 16.19 -7.75 11.49
C GLU A 118 16.75 -8.62 10.37
N ALA A 119 16.04 -9.68 10.00
CA ALA A 119 16.46 -10.60 8.94
C ALA A 119 16.55 -9.91 7.57
N THR A 120 15.61 -9.01 7.25
CA THR A 120 15.63 -8.23 6.00
C THR A 120 16.81 -7.25 5.99
N CYS A 121 17.11 -6.61 7.13
CA CYS A 121 18.28 -5.74 7.26
C CYS A 121 19.59 -6.50 7.12
N ASP A 122 19.67 -7.73 7.64
CA ASP A 122 20.82 -8.63 7.46
C ASP A 122 21.01 -8.99 5.99
N GLU A 123 19.94 -9.43 5.31
CA GLU A 123 19.98 -9.79 3.89
C GLU A 123 20.41 -8.61 3.01
N ALA A 124 19.92 -7.41 3.30
CA ALA A 124 20.28 -6.20 2.57
C ALA A 124 21.64 -5.59 3.00
N GLY A 125 22.30 -6.15 4.02
CA GLY A 125 23.62 -5.70 4.48
C GLY A 125 23.61 -4.33 5.16
N LEU A 126 22.52 -3.94 5.82
CA LEU A 126 22.43 -2.66 6.52
C LEU A 126 23.32 -2.65 7.76
N SER A 127 24.00 -1.52 7.98
CA SER A 127 24.74 -1.26 9.22
C SER A 127 23.77 -1.08 10.40
N GLU A 128 24.26 -1.24 11.64
CA GLU A 128 23.44 -0.97 12.84
C GLU A 128 22.89 0.46 12.86
N VAL A 129 23.65 1.43 12.33
CA VAL A 129 23.22 2.83 12.25
C VAL A 129 22.05 2.98 11.26
N ASP A 130 22.14 2.36 10.09
CA ASP A 130 21.07 2.43 9.07
C ASP A 130 19.80 1.73 9.57
N ARG A 131 19.95 0.60 10.28
CA ARG A 131 18.81 -0.11 10.89
C ARG A 131 18.06 0.75 11.89
N GLN A 132 18.79 1.48 12.73
CA GLN A 132 18.18 2.40 13.71
C GLN A 132 17.56 3.63 13.04
N LEU A 133 18.13 4.09 11.93
CA LEU A 133 17.61 5.25 11.19
C LEU A 133 16.29 4.95 10.47
N PHE A 134 16.13 3.73 9.97
CA PHE A 134 14.96 3.33 9.17
C PHE A 134 13.83 2.67 9.96
N TRP A 135 14.04 2.38 11.25
CA TRP A 135 13.00 1.89 12.16
C TRP A 135 12.11 3.03 12.66
#